data_AF-A0A0F4ISX5-F1
#
_entry.id   AF-A0A0F4ISX5-F1
#
_cell.length_a   1.000
_cell.length_b   1.000
_cell.length_c   1.000
_cell.angle_alpha   90.00
_cell.angle_beta   90.00
_cell.angle_gamma   90.00
#
_symmetry.space_group_name_H-M   'P 1'
#
loop_
_entity.id
_entity.type
_entity.pdbx_description
1 polymer ?
#
loop_
_entity_poly.entity_id
_entity_poly.type
_entity_poly.pdbx_seq_one_letter_code
_entity_poly.pdbx_strand_id
1 'polypeptide(L)'
;PGGLARVALATGAPVIPVAMIDTEKIQPPGKVVPKLMRPGIRIGKPLDFSRYQGMDGDRFILRSVTDEVMYEIMKLSGQEYVDIYATAAKRQIADAEKAAKEAARSDKAEKADTADTADGSNKGDKGAE
;
A
#
# COMPACT_ATOMS: atom_id res chain seq x y z
N PRO A 1 -1.06 -21.95 9.27
CA PRO A 1 -1.45 -20.85 10.19
C PRO A 1 -0.27 -20.44 11.08
N GLY A 2 0.57 -19.52 10.58
CA GLY A 2 1.61 -18.85 11.34
C GLY A 2 1.18 -17.39 11.56
N GLY A 3 1.45 -16.85 12.75
CA GLY A 3 1.11 -15.48 13.10
C GLY A 3 1.78 -15.07 14.40
N LEU A 4 2.11 -13.79 14.54
CA LEU A 4 2.90 -13.28 15.66
C LEU A 4 2.28 -13.65 17.02
N ALA A 5 0.95 -13.56 17.13
CA ALA A 5 0.21 -13.85 18.36
C ALA A 5 0.37 -15.31 18.77
N ARG A 6 0.31 -16.26 17.83
CA ARG A 6 0.47 -17.69 18.12
C ARG A 6 1.88 -17.98 18.65
N VAL A 7 2.90 -17.36 18.06
CA VAL A 7 4.29 -17.52 18.53
C VAL A 7 4.47 -16.92 19.92
N ALA A 8 3.96 -15.70 20.14
CA ALA A 8 4.06 -15.04 21.44
C ALA A 8 3.36 -15.84 22.55
N LEU A 9 2.15 -16.35 22.31
CA LEU A 9 1.41 -17.13 23.31
C LEU A 9 1.99 -18.53 23.54
N ALA A 10 2.52 -19.18 22.51
CA ALA A 10 3.13 -20.51 22.63
C ALA A 10 4.49 -20.47 23.34
N THR A 11 5.22 -19.36 23.23
CA THR A 11 6.58 -19.24 23.80
C THR A 11 6.62 -18.44 25.10
N GLY A 12 5.61 -17.59 25.36
CA GLY A 12 5.64 -16.62 26.44
C GLY A 12 6.63 -15.47 26.22
N ALA A 13 7.24 -15.37 25.03
CA ALA A 13 8.19 -14.31 24.74
C ALA A 13 7.49 -12.94 24.60
N PRO A 14 8.10 -11.86 25.11
CA PRO A 14 7.56 -10.52 24.91
C PRO A 14 7.69 -10.10 23.45
N VAL A 15 6.74 -9.29 22.97
CA VAL A 15 6.77 -8.72 21.62
C VAL A 15 7.27 -7.29 21.68
N ILE A 16 8.29 -6.95 20.90
CA ILE A 16 8.82 -5.58 20.81
C ILE A 16 8.34 -4.95 19.50
N PRO A 17 7.42 -3.97 19.54
CA PRO A 17 6.98 -3.26 18.33
C PRO A 17 8.08 -2.32 17.83
N VAL A 18 8.33 -2.34 16.52
CA VAL A 18 9.35 -1.51 15.87
C VAL A 18 8.76 -0.87 14.62
N ALA A 19 8.98 0.44 14.46
CA ALA A 19 8.59 1.19 13.28
C ALA A 19 9.82 1.75 12.55
N MET A 20 9.86 1.53 11.24
CA MET A 20 10.78 2.19 10.32
C MET A 20 10.18 3.54 9.89
N ILE A 21 10.99 4.59 9.91
CA ILE A 21 10.57 5.95 9.60
C ILE A 21 11.31 6.45 8.36
N ASP A 22 10.58 7.07 7.44
CA ASP A 22 11.07 7.70 6.22
C ASP A 22 11.72 6.77 5.18
N THR A 23 11.62 5.45 5.36
CA THR A 23 12.16 4.47 4.40
C THR A 23 11.47 4.55 3.04
N GLU A 24 10.18 4.87 3.03
CA GLU A 24 9.38 5.09 1.81
C GLU A 24 9.83 6.33 1.03
N LYS A 25 10.41 7.32 1.71
CA LYS A 25 10.97 8.54 1.08
C LYS A 25 12.33 8.28 0.45
N ILE A 26 13.14 7.40 1.08
CA ILE A 26 14.44 6.95 0.55
C ILE A 26 14.24 6.15 -0.74
N GLN A 27 13.35 5.16 -0.71
CA GLN A 27 13.10 4.28 -1.85
C GLN A 27 11.61 4.24 -2.19
N PRO A 28 11.09 5.27 -2.90
CA PRO A 28 9.69 5.26 -3.33
C PRO A 28 9.43 4.08 -4.29
N PRO A 29 8.23 3.46 -4.23
CA PRO A 29 7.84 2.42 -5.18
C PRO A 29 8.03 2.89 -6.63
N GLY A 30 8.62 2.02 -7.47
CA GLY A 30 8.86 2.30 -8.90
C GLY A 30 10.08 3.18 -9.21
N LYS A 31 10.79 3.70 -8.21
CA LYS A 31 12.10 4.34 -8.41
C LYS A 31 13.21 3.29 -8.35
N VAL A 32 14.23 3.41 -9.19
CA VAL A 32 15.41 2.52 -9.18
C VAL A 32 16.54 3.09 -8.32
N VAL A 33 16.71 4.41 -8.33
CA VAL A 33 17.78 5.11 -7.58
C VAL A 33 17.21 5.65 -6.26
N PRO A 34 17.78 5.28 -5.10
CA PRO A 34 17.36 5.80 -3.80
C PRO A 34 17.79 7.26 -3.61
N LYS A 35 17.08 7.97 -2.72
CA LYS A 35 17.48 9.30 -2.25
C LYS A 35 18.44 9.18 -1.07
N LEU A 36 19.48 10.01 -1.05
CA LEU A 36 20.42 10.09 0.07
C LEU A 36 19.80 10.89 1.23
N MET A 37 19.21 10.19 2.18
CA MET A 37 18.66 10.74 3.43
C MET A 37 18.77 9.71 4.56
N ARG A 38 18.67 10.14 5.81
CA ARG A 38 18.82 9.24 6.97
C ARG A 38 17.46 8.62 7.36
N PRO A 39 17.32 7.28 7.36
CA PRO A 39 16.14 6.63 7.90
C PRO A 39 16.12 6.74 9.44
N GLY A 40 14.93 6.63 10.02
CA GLY A 40 14.72 6.53 11.47
C GLY A 40 14.20 5.17 11.89
N ILE A 41 14.43 4.82 13.16
CA ILE A 41 13.85 3.65 13.81
C ILE A 41 13.24 4.11 15.13
N ARG A 42 12.02 3.67 15.41
CA ARG A 42 11.36 3.86 16.71
C ARG A 42 11.02 2.51 17.30
N ILE A 43 11.52 2.24 18.50
CA ILE A 43 11.34 0.99 19.23
C ILE A 43 10.37 1.27 20.38
N GLY A 44 9.29 0.50 20.46
CA GLY A 44 8.31 0.61 21.54
C GLY A 44 8.68 -0.23 22.75
N LYS A 45 7.82 -0.14 23.77
CA LYS A 45 7.98 -0.94 24.99
C LYS A 45 7.67 -2.42 24.69
N PRO A 46 8.36 -3.37 25.36
CA PRO A 46 7.98 -4.77 25.30
C PRO A 46 6.52 -4.96 25.73
N LEU A 47 5.77 -5.71 24.93
CA LEU A 47 4.39 -6.11 25.20
C LEU A 47 4.37 -7.53 25.75
N ASP A 48 3.73 -7.67 26.90
CA ASP A 48 3.57 -8.96 27.59
C ASP A 48 2.14 -9.48 27.42
N PHE A 49 2.04 -10.72 26.95
CA PHE A 49 0.78 -11.41 26.71
C PHE A 49 0.59 -12.61 27.63
N SER A 50 1.34 -12.67 28.73
CA SER A 50 1.24 -13.76 29.72
C SER A 50 -0.20 -14.00 30.23
N ARG A 51 -1.04 -12.95 30.25
CA ARG A 51 -2.47 -13.02 30.59
C ARG A 51 -3.32 -13.91 29.68
N TYR A 52 -2.80 -14.28 28.51
CA TYR A 52 -3.49 -15.09 27.49
C TYR A 52 -2.80 -16.44 27.22
N GLN A 53 -1.87 -16.87 28.08
CA GLN A 53 -1.22 -18.18 27.90
C GLN A 53 -2.24 -19.32 27.88
N GLY A 54 -2.00 -20.29 26.99
CA GLY A 54 -2.91 -21.42 26.76
C GLY A 54 -4.18 -21.08 25.97
N MET A 55 -4.36 -19.82 25.55
CA MET A 55 -5.50 -19.38 24.72
C MET A 55 -5.13 -19.24 23.23
N ASP A 56 -4.05 -19.87 22.77
CA ASP A 56 -3.55 -19.79 21.38
C ASP A 56 -4.44 -20.54 20.36
N GLY A 57 -5.43 -21.28 20.85
CA GLY A 57 -6.52 -21.86 20.06
C GLY A 57 -7.69 -20.91 19.80
N ASP A 58 -7.83 -19.82 20.57
CA ASP A 58 -8.93 -18.87 20.43
C ASP A 58 -8.60 -17.79 19.39
N ARG A 59 -9.37 -17.75 18.30
CA ARG A 59 -9.22 -16.77 17.22
C ARG A 59 -9.43 -15.33 17.70
N PHE A 60 -10.32 -15.08 18.66
CA PHE A 60 -10.58 -13.73 19.17
C PHE A 60 -9.40 -13.21 20.00
N ILE A 61 -8.74 -14.09 20.75
CA ILE A 61 -7.52 -13.74 21.50
C ILE A 61 -6.37 -13.47 20.53
N LEU A 62 -6.16 -14.34 19.53
CA LEU A 62 -5.13 -14.12 18.51
C LEU A 62 -5.32 -12.81 17.75
N ARG A 63 -6.57 -12.44 17.43
CA ARG A 63 -6.89 -11.15 16.81
C ARG A 63 -6.60 -10.00 17.76
N SER A 64 -7.06 -10.06 19.01
CA SER A 64 -6.82 -9.02 20.02
C SER A 64 -5.33 -8.76 20.25
N VAL A 65 -4.51 -9.81 20.39
CA VAL A 65 -3.05 -9.70 20.54
C VAL A 65 -2.42 -9.02 19.32
N THR A 66 -2.85 -9.41 18.12
CA THR A 66 -2.35 -8.81 16.88
C THR A 66 -2.72 -7.33 16.81
N ASP A 67 -3.96 -6.98 17.14
CA ASP A 67 -4.45 -5.60 17.07
C ASP A 67 -3.75 -4.69 18.10
N GLU A 68 -3.44 -5.20 19.31
CA GLU A 68 -2.65 -4.48 20.31
C GLU A 68 -1.25 -4.13 19.79
N VAL A 69 -0.56 -5.10 19.15
CA VAL A 69 0.75 -4.87 18.54
C VAL A 69 0.66 -3.87 17.38
N MET A 70 -0.34 -4.02 16.51
CA MET A 70 -0.55 -3.12 15.37
C MET A 70 -0.83 -1.69 15.84
N TYR A 71 -1.58 -1.52 16.93
CA TYR A 71 -1.85 -0.21 17.52
C TYR A 71 -0.57 0.47 18.04
N GLU A 72 0.32 -0.27 18.69
CA GLU A 72 1.60 0.29 19.13
C GLU A 72 2.50 0.66 17.93
N ILE A 73 2.54 -0.17 16.88
CA ILE A 73 3.26 0.17 15.64
C ILE A 73 2.66 1.41 14.97
N MET A 74 1.32 1.55 14.96
CA MET A 74 0.61 2.72 14.44
C MET A 74 1.06 3.99 15.17
N LYS A 75 1.09 3.98 16.50
CA LYS A 75 1.59 5.10 17.31
C LYS A 75 3.06 5.42 17.03
N LEU A 76 3.92 4.40 16.95
CA LEU A 76 5.34 4.59 16.71
C LEU A 76 5.62 5.17 15.32
N SER A 77 4.95 4.62 14.30
CA SER A 77 5.14 5.02 12.90
C SER A 77 4.43 6.33 12.55
N GLY A 78 3.33 6.66 13.23
CA GLY A 78 2.43 7.74 12.84
C GLY A 78 1.60 7.45 11.58
N GLN A 79 1.68 6.22 11.05
CA GLN A 79 0.89 5.79 9.90
C GLN A 79 -0.47 5.32 10.38
N GLU A 80 -1.54 5.63 9.64
CA GLU A 80 -2.88 5.17 9.97
C GLU A 80 -3.02 3.67 9.73
N TYR A 81 -3.72 2.99 10.64
CA TYR A 81 -4.06 1.59 10.44
C TYR A 81 -5.17 1.48 9.39
N VAL A 82 -4.94 0.65 8.37
CA VAL A 82 -5.92 0.34 7.33
C VAL A 82 -6.31 -1.13 7.47
N ASP A 83 -7.59 -1.40 7.78
CA ASP A 83 -8.11 -2.76 7.96
C ASP A 83 -8.42 -3.44 6.61
N ILE A 84 -7.48 -3.35 5.67
CA ILE A 84 -7.53 -4.03 4.39
C ILE A 84 -6.33 -4.94 4.31
N TYR A 85 -6.58 -6.21 4.03
CA TYR A 85 -5.51 -7.18 3.88
C TYR A 85 -4.60 -6.79 2.70
N ALA A 86 -3.28 -6.88 2.91
CA ALA A 86 -2.30 -6.35 1.97
C ALA A 86 -2.45 -6.88 0.53
N THR A 87 -2.88 -8.12 0.33
CA THR A 87 -3.10 -8.67 -1.01
C THR A 87 -4.32 -8.06 -1.69
N ALA A 88 -5.39 -7.77 -0.93
CA ALA A 88 -6.57 -7.09 -1.44
C ALA A 88 -6.22 -5.64 -1.81
N ALA A 89 -5.49 -4.92 -0.94
CA ALA A 89 -5.03 -3.56 -1.22
C ALA A 89 -4.14 -3.51 -2.48
N LYS A 90 -3.16 -4.41 -2.60
CA LYS A 90 -2.29 -4.50 -3.79
C LYS A 90 -3.07 -4.77 -5.07
N ARG A 91 -4.09 -5.63 -5.01
CA ARG A 91 -4.96 -5.93 -6.15
C ARG A 91 -5.78 -4.70 -6.58
N GLN A 92 -6.39 -3.99 -5.64
CA GLN A 92 -7.13 -2.77 -5.91
C GLN A 92 -6.26 -1.68 -6.55
N ILE A 93 -5.03 -1.50 -6.06
CA ILE A 93 -4.08 -0.55 -6.64
C ILE A 93 -3.74 -0.94 -8.09
N ALA A 94 -3.43 -2.22 -8.33
CA ALA A 94 -3.11 -2.71 -9.67
C ALA A 94 -4.29 -2.56 -10.66
N ASP A 95 -5.51 -2.88 -10.21
CA ASP A 95 -6.72 -2.76 -11.01
C ASP A 95 -7.01 -1.27 -11.35
N ALA A 96 -6.84 -0.36 -10.39
CA ALA A 96 -7.00 1.07 -10.59
C ALA A 96 -5.96 1.66 -11.55
N GLU A 97 -4.68 1.26 -11.44
CA GLU A 97 -3.62 1.68 -12.37
C GLU A 97 -3.90 1.20 -13.81
N LYS A 98 -4.46 0.00 -13.96
CA LYS A 98 -4.81 -0.55 -15.27
C LYS A 98 -5.98 0.22 -15.89
N ALA A 99 -7.04 0.47 -15.13
CA ALA A 99 -8.19 1.26 -15.57
C ALA A 99 -7.78 2.69 -15.97
N ALA A 100 -6.91 3.35 -15.19
CA ALA A 100 -6.40 4.68 -15.52
C ALA A 100 -5.57 4.68 -16.83
N LYS A 101 -4.78 3.64 -17.07
CA LYS A 101 -4.02 3.49 -18.33
C LYS A 101 -4.92 3.22 -19.54
N GLU A 102 -6.01 2.47 -19.35
CA GLU A 102 -6.98 2.19 -20.41
C GLU A 102 -7.79 3.45 -20.78
N ALA A 103 -8.26 4.21 -19.79
CA ALA A 103 -8.91 5.50 -20.02
C ALA A 103 -7.99 6.52 -20.72
N ALA A 104 -6.73 6.61 -20.28
CA ALA A 104 -5.76 7.50 -20.95
C ALA A 104 -5.42 7.07 -22.40
N ARG A 105 -5.60 5.78 -22.73
CA ARG A 105 -5.45 5.27 -24.11
C ARG A 105 -6.68 5.57 -24.96
N SER A 106 -7.89 5.41 -24.42
CA SER A 106 -9.13 5.77 -25.14
C SER A 106 -9.20 7.26 -25.41
N ASP A 107 -8.85 8.11 -24.43
CA ASP A 107 -8.85 9.57 -24.60
C ASP A 107 -7.83 10.04 -25.65
N LYS A 108 -6.71 9.33 -25.78
CA LYS A 108 -5.73 9.59 -26.84
C LYS A 108 -6.19 9.11 -28.21
N ALA A 109 -6.92 8.00 -28.28
CA ALA A 109 -7.48 7.48 -29.52
C ALA A 109 -8.60 8.39 -30.05
N GLU A 110 -9.53 8.82 -29.19
CA GLU A 110 -10.61 9.75 -29.57
C GLU A 110 -10.08 11.13 -30.02
N LYS A 111 -9.01 11.63 -29.39
CA LYS A 111 -8.34 12.88 -29.82
C LYS A 111 -7.57 12.74 -31.13
N ALA A 112 -7.10 11.55 -31.48
CA ALA A 112 -6.45 11.28 -32.76
C ALA A 112 -7.48 11.19 -33.90
N ASP A 113 -8.61 10.50 -33.68
CA ASP A 113 -9.71 10.40 -34.65
C ASP A 113 -10.37 11.77 -34.94
N THR A 114 -10.55 12.61 -33.92
CA THR A 114 -11.11 13.95 -34.11
C THR A 114 -10.16 14.92 -34.82
N ALA A 115 -8.84 14.72 -34.71
CA ALA A 115 -7.84 15.50 -35.44
C ALA A 115 -7.76 15.12 -36.93
N ASP A 116 -7.90 13.83 -37.25
CA ASP A 116 -7.88 13.33 -38.64
C ASP A 116 -9.17 13.74 -39.40
N THR A 117 -10.30 13.82 -38.71
CA THR A 117 -11.58 14.26 -39.30
C THR A 117 -11.59 15.78 -39.61
N ALA A 118 -10.80 16.59 -38.90
CA ALA A 118 -10.72 18.03 -39.08
C ALA A 118 -9.80 18.47 -40.25
N ASP A 119 -8.77 17.67 -40.60
CA ASP A 119 -7.84 17.96 -41.70
C ASP A 119 -8.43 17.62 -43.09
N GLY A 120 -9.42 16.70 -43.15
CA GLY A 120 -10.12 16.35 -44.38
C GLY A 120 -11.07 17.40 -44.96
N SER A 121 -11.39 18.46 -44.21
CA SER A 121 -12.42 19.45 -44.59
C SER A 121 -11.90 20.71 -45.28
N ASN A 122 -10.57 20.89 -45.42
CA ASN A 122 -9.97 22.13 -45.96
C ASN A 122 -9.14 21.91 -47.24
N LYS A 123 -9.62 21.07 -48.16
CA LYS A 123 -8.98 20.90 -49.48
C LYS A 123 -10.02 20.84 -50.59
N GLY A 124 -10.71 21.96 -50.82
CA GLY A 124 -11.69 22.04 -51.89
C GLY A 124 -12.28 23.43 -52.11
N ASP A 125 -11.44 24.47 -52.27
CA ASP A 125 -11.83 25.62 -53.10
C ASP A 125 -10.62 26.48 -53.49
N LYS A 126 -9.95 26.13 -54.59
CA LYS A 126 -9.13 27.06 -55.40
C LYS A 126 -9.11 26.53 -56.83
N GLY A 127 -9.99 27.07 -57.68
CA GLY A 127 -9.88 26.85 -59.12
C GLY A 127 -10.97 27.54 -59.93
N ALA A 128 -10.53 28.46 -60.80
CA ALA A 128 -11.22 29.10 -61.93
C ALA A 128 -12.32 30.11 -61.57
N GLU A 129 -12.44 31.29 -62.16
CA GLU A 129 -11.75 32.04 -63.22
C GLU A 129 -12.21 33.51 -63.06
#